data_AF-A0A1M3K2A3-F1
#
_entry.id   AF-A0A1M3K2A3-F1
#
_cell.length_a   1.000
_cell.length_b   1.000
_cell.length_c   1.000
_cell.angle_alpha   90.00
_cell.angle_beta   90.00
_cell.angle_gamma   90.00
#
_symmetry.space_group_name_H-M   'P 1'
#
loop_
_entity.id
_entity.type
_entity.pdbx_description
1 polymer ?
#
loop_
_entity_poly.entity_id
_entity_poly.type
_entity_poly.pdbx_seq_one_letter_code
_entity_poly.pdbx_strand_id
1 'polypeptide(L)' 'MKMKDKFSKFLDQTSNFLSQKKGLLPMIGLILIIINFVIVLSSQGWLANTNFFLHIGASIAILGFLIAWAL' A
#
# COMPACT_ATOMS: atom_id res chain seq x y z
N MET A 1 -23.62 -11.77 -9.58
CA MET A 1 -22.49 -12.15 -8.71
C MET A 1 -21.67 -10.90 -8.41
N LYS A 2 -21.78 -10.36 -7.19
CA LYS A 2 -21.43 -8.96 -6.89
C LYS A 2 -19.91 -8.78 -6.74
N MET A 3 -19.35 -7.87 -7.53
CA MET A 3 -17.94 -7.46 -7.57
C MET A 3 -17.36 -7.01 -6.20
N LYS A 4 -18.23 -6.78 -5.20
CA LYS A 4 -17.89 -6.35 -3.84
C LYS A 4 -17.13 -7.42 -3.04
N ASP A 5 -17.42 -8.70 -3.27
CA ASP A 5 -16.89 -9.79 -2.43
C ASP A 5 -15.38 -10.01 -2.61
N LYS A 6 -14.82 -9.68 -3.79
CA LYS A 6 -13.37 -9.77 -4.03
C LYS A 6 -12.61 -8.65 -3.30
N PHE A 7 -13.15 -7.44 -3.28
CA PHE A 7 -12.54 -6.30 -2.60
C PHE A 7 -12.57 -6.48 -1.08
N SER A 8 -13.71 -6.95 -0.54
CA SER A 8 -13.83 -7.25 0.90
C SER A 8 -12.94 -8.42 1.31
N LYS A 9 -12.85 -9.51 0.52
CA LYS A 9 -11.90 -10.60 0.83
C LYS A 9 -10.44 -10.15 0.76
N PHE A 10 -10.08 -9.29 -0.19
CA PHE A 10 -8.73 -8.73 -0.28
C PHE A 10 -8.41 -7.85 0.93
N LEU A 11 -9.37 -7.02 1.36
CA LEU A 11 -9.27 -6.21 2.58
C LEU A 11 -9.20 -7.06 3.85
N ASP A 12 -10.02 -8.09 3.99
CA ASP A 12 -10.02 -9.00 5.15
C ASP A 12 -8.71 -9.76 5.25
N GLN A 13 -8.18 -10.23 4.11
CA GLN A 13 -6.92 -10.95 4.06
C GLN A 13 -5.73 -10.02 4.31
N THR A 14 -5.80 -8.77 3.86
CA THR A 14 -4.83 -7.71 4.19
C THR A 14 -4.89 -7.38 5.69
N SER A 15 -6.09 -7.23 6.25
CA SER A 15 -6.34 -6.95 7.67
C SER A 15 -5.83 -8.07 8.60
N ASN A 16 -6.09 -9.34 8.25
CA ASN A 16 -5.55 -10.49 8.97
C ASN A 16 -4.02 -10.61 8.84
N PHE A 17 -3.45 -10.16 7.72
CA PHE A 17 -1.99 -10.06 7.59
C PHE A 17 -1.46 -8.95 8.50
N LEU A 18 -2.10 -7.77 8.55
CA LEU A 18 -1.66 -6.63 9.39
C LEU A 18 -1.62 -6.99 10.88
N SER A 19 -2.59 -7.79 11.34
CA SER A 19 -2.69 -8.13 12.76
C SER A 19 -1.59 -9.09 13.24
N GLN A 20 -0.96 -9.85 12.32
CA GLN A 20 -0.04 -10.93 12.71
C GLN A 20 1.45 -10.54 12.69
N LYS A 21 1.89 -9.53 11.93
CA LYS A 21 3.33 -9.19 11.84
C LYS A 21 3.61 -7.70 11.94
N LYS A 22 4.38 -7.31 12.97
CA LYS A 22 4.82 -5.94 13.32
C LYS A 22 5.45 -5.09 12.19
N GLY A 23 5.78 -5.69 11.03
CA GLY A 23 6.37 -5.01 9.87
C GLY A 23 5.41 -4.78 8.69
N LEU A 24 4.10 -4.89 8.88
CA LEU A 24 3.16 -4.85 7.75
C LEU A 24 2.85 -3.46 7.20
N LEU A 25 2.80 -2.43 8.04
CA LEU A 25 2.65 -1.05 7.55
C LEU A 25 3.78 -0.65 6.58
N PRO A 26 5.07 -0.90 6.90
CA PRO A 26 6.16 -0.75 5.94
C PRO A 26 5.90 -1.47 4.63
N MET A 27 5.41 -2.72 4.71
CA MET A 27 5.18 -3.56 3.53
C MET A 27 4.05 -3.04 2.65
N ILE A 28 2.98 -2.49 3.23
CA ILE A 28 1.89 -1.82 2.51
C ILE A 28 2.41 -0.58 1.78
N GLY A 29 3.21 0.24 2.47
CA GLY A 29 3.84 1.41 1.85
C GLY A 29 4.73 1.03 0.67
N LEU A 30 5.49 -0.07 0.81
CA LEU A 30 6.32 -0.62 -0.25
C LEU A 30 5.51 -1.12 -1.45
N ILE A 31 4.38 -1.80 -1.21
CA ILE A 31 3.45 -2.21 -2.27
C ILE A 31 2.88 -1.00 -3.01
N LEU A 32 2.50 0.07 -2.30
CA LEU A 32 2.05 1.31 -2.94
C LEU A 32 3.11 1.93 -3.85
N ILE A 33 4.38 1.91 -3.44
CA ILE A 33 5.50 2.39 -4.25
C ILE A 33 5.65 1.55 -5.53
N ILE A 34 5.55 0.22 -5.43
CA ILE A 34 5.61 -0.68 -6.59
C ILE A 34 4.43 -0.43 -7.54
N ILE A 35 3.21 -0.24 -7.00
CA ILE A 35 2.03 0.08 -7.80
C ILE A 35 2.22 1.43 -8.51
N ASN A 36 2.75 2.44 -7.83
CA ASN A 36 3.07 3.73 -8.46
C ASN A 36 4.02 3.53 -9.64
N PHE A 37 5.08 2.73 -9.47
CA PHE A 37 6.04 2.44 -10.51
C PHE A 37 5.39 1.81 -11.75
N VAL A 38 4.50 0.83 -11.56
CA VAL A 38 3.74 0.20 -12.65
C VAL A 38 2.81 1.20 -13.34
N ILE A 39 2.16 2.08 -12.58
CA ILE A 39 1.28 3.13 -13.13
C ILE A 39 2.08 4.12 -13.97
N VAL A 40 3.24 4.57 -13.50
CA VAL A 40 4.11 5.51 -14.24
C VAL A 40 4.63 4.90 -15.55
N LEU A 41 4.93 3.60 -15.54
CA LEU A 41 5.38 2.88 -16.74
C LEU A 41 4.28 2.70 -17.79
N SER A 42 3.03 2.55 -17.37
CA SER A 42 1.90 2.24 -18.25
C SER A 42 1.06 3.47 -18.62
N SER A 43 1.08 4.52 -17.80
CA SER A 43 0.19 5.67 -17.94
C SER A 43 0.94 6.99 -17.72
N GLN A 44 0.65 7.98 -18.57
CA GLN A 44 1.15 9.36 -18.44
C GLN A 44 0.11 10.29 -17.81
N GLY A 45 -0.88 9.73 -17.11
CA GLY A 45 -1.92 10.49 -16.44
C GLY A 45 -1.40 11.35 -15.28
N TRP A 46 -2.27 12.23 -14.76
CA TRP A 46 -1.93 13.12 -13.64
C TRP A 46 -1.41 12.37 -12.40
N LEU A 47 -1.92 11.16 -12.13
CA LEU A 47 -1.44 10.32 -11.02
C LEU A 47 0.02 9.87 -11.20
N ALA A 48 0.43 9.57 -12.44
CA ALA A 48 1.82 9.21 -12.74
C ALA A 48 2.74 10.44 -12.67
N ASN A 49 2.29 11.58 -13.19
CA ASN A 49 3.08 12.83 -13.15
C ASN A 49 3.33 13.33 -11.73
N THR A 50 2.34 13.18 -10.84
CA THR A 50 2.46 13.63 -9.44
C THR A 50 3.09 12.59 -8.53
N ASN A 51 3.27 11.34 -9.00
CA ASN A 51 3.73 10.23 -8.16
C ASN A 51 2.92 10.10 -6.86
N PHE A 52 1.61 10.31 -6.92
CA PHE A 52 0.75 10.42 -5.74
C PHE A 52 0.82 9.17 -4.84
N PHE A 53 0.82 7.98 -5.45
CA PHE A 53 0.93 6.72 -4.71
C PHE A 53 2.32 6.53 -4.10
N LEU A 54 3.37 7.08 -4.72
CA LEU A 54 4.71 7.10 -4.14
C LEU A 54 4.73 7.89 -2.83
N HIS A 55 4.13 9.08 -2.80
CA HIS A 55 4.15 9.96 -1.63
C HIS A 55 3.37 9.37 -0.46
N ILE A 56 2.18 8.80 -0.73
CA ILE A 56 1.39 8.11 0.29
C ILE A 56 2.10 6.84 0.75
N GLY A 57 2.62 6.03 -0.20
CA GLY A 57 3.33 4.80 0.11
C GLY A 57 4.57 5.05 0.98
N ALA A 58 5.37 6.07 0.66
CA ALA A 58 6.53 6.45 1.45
C ALA A 58 6.14 6.93 2.85
N SER A 59 5.08 7.75 2.98
CA SER A 59 4.59 8.23 4.28
C SER A 59 4.14 7.07 5.16
N ILE A 60 3.35 6.14 4.61
CA ILE A 60 2.90 4.93 5.31
C ILE A 60 4.08 4.03 5.67
N ALA A 61 5.07 3.91 4.77
CA ALA A 61 6.24 3.09 5.04
C ALA A 61 7.08 3.63 6.20
N ILE A 62 7.31 4.95 6.22
CA ILE A 62 8.03 5.65 7.29
C ILE A 62 7.28 5.52 8.61
N LEU A 63 5.97 5.81 8.64
CA LEU A 63 5.15 5.67 9.84
C LEU A 63 5.14 4.22 10.34
N GLY A 64 5.00 3.27 9.42
CA GLY A 64 5.08 1.86 9.72
C GLY A 64 6.41 1.43 10.32
N PHE A 65 7.52 1.97 9.82
CA PHE A 65 8.85 1.66 10.31
C PHE A 65 9.05 2.24 11.70
N LEU A 66 8.60 3.48 11.93
CA LEU A 66 8.62 4.13 13.24
C LEU A 66 7.80 3.35 14.27
N ILE A 67 6.60 2.88 13.91
CA ILE A 67 5.74 2.06 14.79
C ILE A 67 6.38 0.70 15.08
N ALA A 68 6.98 0.05 14.07
CA ALA A 68 7.69 -1.20 14.25
C ALA A 68 8.91 -1.06 15.18
N TRP A 69 9.56 0.11 15.15
CA TRP A 69 10.71 0.41 16.01
C TRP A 69 10.32 0.76 17.44
N ALA A 70 9.13 1.34 17.63
CA ALA A 70 8.60 1.73 18.94
C ALA A 70 8.05 0.55 19.78
N LEU A 71 7.98 -0.67 19.22
CA LEU A 71 7.27 -1.83 19.81
C LEU A 71 8.14 -3.07 20.03
#